data_AF-A0A8H8JBG5-F1
#
_entry.id   AF-A0A8H8JBG5-F1
#
_cell.length_a   1.000
_cell.length_b   1.000
_cell.length_c   1.000
_cell.angle_alpha   90.00
_cell.angle_beta   90.00
_cell.angle_gamma   90.00
#
_symmetry.space_group_name_H-M   'P 1'
#
loop_
_entity.id
_entity.type
_entity.pdbx_description
1 polymer ?
#
loop_
_entity_poly.entity_id
_entity_poly.type
_entity_poly.pdbx_seq_one_letter_code
_entity_poly.pdbx_strand_id
1 'polypeptide(L)'
;MEPDEVLRTSVTEEHKAVYQRFCDIKFRQALNAERNMSWCRAPRCSSGQIHIGGVGCSMVVCHACSARSCFMHDTVWHEGMTCKQFDKELKKKHPNRTKEIKANSTWLNKHTQPCPGEGCGRWIQKDDGCDHMTCGSAAGCGQQL
;
A
#
# COMPACT_ATOMS: atom_id res chain seq x y z
N MET A 1 -24.40 -18.92 -14.35
CA MET A 1 -23.38 -19.32 -13.37
C MET A 1 -22.38 -18.19 -13.34
N GLU A 2 -22.19 -17.55 -12.18
CA GLU A 2 -21.30 -16.38 -12.07
C GLU A 2 -19.86 -16.80 -12.43
N PRO A 3 -19.05 -15.97 -13.11
CA PRO A 3 -17.69 -16.34 -13.52
C PRO A 3 -16.82 -16.85 -12.36
N ASP A 4 -17.04 -16.31 -11.15
CA ASP A 4 -16.35 -16.70 -9.92
C ASP A 4 -16.72 -18.12 -9.45
N GLU A 5 -17.96 -18.56 -9.70
CA GLU A 5 -18.47 -19.88 -9.36
C GLU A 5 -17.88 -20.96 -10.29
N VAL A 6 -17.73 -20.64 -11.58
CA VAL A 6 -17.09 -21.53 -12.57
C VAL A 6 -15.60 -21.68 -12.27
N LEU A 7 -14.91 -20.59 -11.95
CA LEU A 7 -13.49 -20.63 -11.57
C LEU A 7 -13.29 -21.41 -10.26
N ARG A 8 -14.11 -21.19 -9.24
CA ARG A 8 -13.99 -21.89 -7.96
C ARG A 8 -14.20 -23.40 -8.07
N THR A 9 -15.08 -23.84 -8.98
CA THR A 9 -15.41 -25.26 -9.19
C THR A 9 -14.46 -25.97 -10.15
N SER A 10 -13.75 -25.22 -11.01
CA SER A 10 -12.77 -25.75 -11.98
C SER A 10 -11.33 -25.77 -11.48
N VAL A 11 -11.02 -25.07 -10.38
CA VAL A 11 -9.70 -25.08 -9.74
C VAL A 11 -9.47 -26.42 -9.01
N THR A 12 -8.40 -27.13 -9.40
CA THR A 12 -7.98 -28.39 -8.75
C THR A 12 -7.58 -28.14 -7.29
N GLU A 13 -7.64 -29.17 -6.44
CA GLU A 13 -7.25 -29.06 -5.02
C GLU A 13 -5.87 -28.42 -4.82
N GLU A 14 -4.91 -28.80 -5.66
CA GLU A 14 -3.53 -28.27 -5.66
C GLU A 14 -3.47 -26.75 -5.87
N HIS A 15 -4.43 -26.18 -6.60
CA HIS A 15 -4.45 -24.77 -6.97
C HIS A 15 -5.43 -23.94 -6.12
N LYS A 16 -6.24 -24.55 -5.25
CA LYS A 16 -7.21 -23.82 -4.42
C LYS A 16 -6.58 -22.75 -3.55
N ALA A 17 -5.44 -23.06 -2.91
CA ALA A 17 -4.74 -22.11 -2.06
C ALA A 17 -4.21 -20.90 -2.85
N VAL A 18 -3.73 -21.13 -4.08
CA VAL A 18 -3.26 -20.07 -4.98
C VAL A 18 -4.42 -19.19 -5.42
N TYR A 19 -5.53 -19.81 -5.82
CA TYR A 19 -6.75 -19.10 -6.24
C TYR A 19 -7.33 -18.27 -5.10
N GLN A 20 -7.44 -18.82 -3.90
CA GLN A 20 -7.93 -18.09 -2.73
C GLN A 20 -7.04 -16.87 -2.41
N ARG A 21 -5.71 -17.05 -2.45
CA ARG A 21 -4.77 -15.95 -2.29
C ARG A 21 -4.92 -14.88 -3.38
N PHE A 22 -5.15 -15.29 -4.63
CA PHE A 22 -5.43 -14.38 -5.73
C PHE A 22 -6.70 -13.57 -5.47
N CYS A 23 -7.80 -14.22 -5.09
CA CYS A 23 -9.05 -13.56 -4.72
C CYS A 23 -8.85 -12.55 -3.59
N ASP A 24 -8.15 -12.92 -2.51
CA ASP A 24 -7.87 -12.01 -1.39
C ASP A 24 -7.08 -10.77 -1.82
N ILE A 25 -6.05 -10.96 -2.66
CA ILE A 25 -5.25 -9.84 -3.18
C ILE A 25 -6.10 -8.93 -4.07
N LYS A 26 -6.90 -9.51 -4.98
CA LYS A 26 -7.76 -8.74 -5.88
C LYS A 26 -8.86 -8.00 -5.14
N PHE A 27 -9.48 -8.64 -4.17
CA PHE A 27 -10.46 -8.02 -3.29
C PHE A 27 -9.87 -6.84 -2.52
N ARG A 28 -8.67 -7.02 -1.92
CA ARG A 28 -7.95 -5.94 -1.26
C ARG A 28 -7.61 -4.79 -2.20
N GLN A 29 -7.13 -5.09 -3.41
CA GLN A 29 -6.82 -4.08 -4.42
C GLN A 29 -8.06 -3.27 -4.80
N ALA A 30 -9.20 -3.94 -5.02
CA ALA A 30 -10.46 -3.26 -5.36
C ALA A 30 -10.93 -2.33 -4.24
N LEU A 31 -10.93 -2.82 -2.99
CA LEU A 31 -11.38 -2.01 -1.84
C LEU A 31 -10.40 -0.91 -1.44
N ASN A 32 -9.11 -1.03 -1.77
CA ASN A 32 -8.14 0.05 -1.51
C ASN A 32 -8.44 1.34 -2.28
N ALA A 33 -9.27 1.28 -3.34
CA ALA A 33 -9.73 2.47 -4.04
C ALA A 33 -10.78 3.27 -3.23
N GLU A 34 -11.46 2.63 -2.27
CA GLU A 34 -12.46 3.28 -1.43
C GLU A 34 -11.80 4.20 -0.41
N ARG A 35 -12.17 5.49 -0.44
CA ARG A 35 -11.57 6.55 0.38
C ARG A 35 -11.56 6.24 1.88
N ASN A 36 -12.61 5.59 2.36
CA ASN A 36 -12.81 5.31 3.78
C ASN A 36 -12.46 3.87 4.14
N MET A 37 -11.83 3.10 3.25
CA MET A 37 -11.41 1.75 3.57
C MET A 37 -10.32 1.75 4.63
N SER A 38 -10.50 0.94 5.67
CA SER A 38 -9.54 0.75 6.75
C SER A 38 -9.28 -0.73 6.98
N TRP A 39 -8.01 -1.12 6.94
CA TRP A 39 -7.57 -2.47 7.27
C TRP A 39 -7.18 -2.55 8.74
N CYS A 40 -7.59 -3.62 9.42
CA CYS A 40 -7.23 -3.84 10.81
C CYS A 40 -5.70 -3.93 10.96
N ARG A 41 -5.15 -3.25 11.98
CA ARG A 41 -3.71 -3.25 12.28
C ARG A 41 -3.30 -4.22 13.41
N ALA A 42 -4.22 -5.09 13.84
CA ALA A 42 -3.90 -6.11 14.82
C ALA A 42 -3.05 -7.25 14.18
N PRO A 43 -2.01 -7.79 14.84
CA PRO A 43 -1.07 -8.75 14.26
C PRO A 43 -1.67 -10.07 13.70
N ARG A 44 -2.94 -10.38 14.02
CA ARG A 44 -3.63 -11.62 13.62
C ARG A 44 -5.01 -11.36 13.02
N CYS A 45 -5.29 -10.14 12.60
CA CYS A 45 -6.54 -9.79 11.95
C CYS A 45 -6.24 -9.23 10.55
N SER A 46 -6.93 -9.74 9.56
CA SER A 46 -6.81 -9.33 8.16
C SER A 46 -8.11 -8.72 7.62
N SER A 47 -9.09 -8.51 8.50
CA SER A 47 -10.37 -7.89 8.17
C SER A 47 -10.18 -6.43 7.79
N GLY A 48 -11.01 -5.97 6.85
CA GLY A 48 -11.10 -4.59 6.46
C GLY A 48 -12.55 -4.12 6.52
N GLN A 49 -12.74 -2.82 6.72
CA GLN A 49 -14.07 -2.21 6.81
C GLN A 49 -14.05 -0.78 6.30
N ILE A 50 -15.21 -0.32 5.85
CA ILE A 50 -15.42 1.08 5.51
C ILE A 50 -15.67 1.85 6.81
N HIS A 51 -14.81 2.84 7.07
CA HIS A 51 -14.89 3.70 8.23
C HIS A 51 -15.90 4.84 8.00
N ILE A 52 -17.09 4.71 8.58
CA ILE A 52 -18.21 5.63 8.37
C ILE A 52 -17.92 7.04 8.94
N GLY A 53 -17.11 7.14 10.00
CA GLY A 53 -16.75 8.42 10.61
C GLY A 53 -15.74 9.27 9.82
N GLY A 54 -15.12 8.70 8.77
CA GLY A 54 -14.14 9.37 7.91
C GLY A 54 -13.00 10.05 8.69
N VAL A 55 -12.49 11.16 8.14
CA VAL A 55 -11.39 11.94 8.75
C VAL A 55 -11.76 12.63 10.07
N GLY A 56 -13.05 12.78 10.37
CA GLY A 56 -13.54 13.41 11.61
C GLY A 56 -13.43 12.51 12.84
N CYS A 57 -13.37 11.19 12.64
CA CYS A 57 -13.20 10.22 13.70
C CYS A 57 -11.92 9.43 13.46
N SER A 58 -10.82 9.74 14.14
CA SER A 58 -9.55 9.05 13.88
C SER A 58 -9.49 7.62 14.41
N MET A 59 -10.40 7.22 15.31
CA MET A 59 -10.45 5.85 15.85
C MET A 59 -11.34 4.96 15.00
N VAL A 60 -10.80 3.82 14.56
CA VAL A 60 -11.53 2.73 13.92
C VAL A 60 -11.55 1.53 14.87
N VAL A 61 -12.73 0.97 15.12
CA VAL A 61 -12.89 -0.27 15.87
C VAL A 61 -13.17 -1.40 14.88
N CYS A 62 -12.32 -2.42 14.86
CA CYS A 62 -12.46 -3.55 13.97
C CYS A 62 -13.73 -4.36 14.28
N HIS A 63 -14.60 -4.59 13.30
CA HIS A 63 -15.82 -5.37 13.49
C HIS A 63 -15.57 -6.85 13.80
N ALA A 64 -14.41 -7.39 13.39
CA ALA A 64 -14.10 -8.82 13.52
C ALA A 64 -13.40 -9.17 14.84
N CYS A 65 -12.50 -8.32 15.32
CA CYS A 65 -11.67 -8.61 16.51
C CYS A 65 -11.70 -7.51 17.58
N SER A 66 -12.48 -6.44 17.37
CA SER A 66 -12.63 -5.29 18.28
C SER A 66 -11.34 -4.51 18.55
N ALA A 67 -10.22 -4.83 17.89
CA ALA A 67 -8.99 -4.07 17.99
C ALA A 67 -9.18 -2.65 17.42
N ARG A 68 -8.48 -1.69 18.02
CA ARG A 68 -8.56 -0.28 17.65
C ARG A 68 -7.37 0.13 16.79
N SER A 69 -7.63 0.92 15.75
CA SER A 69 -6.61 1.46 14.84
C SER A 69 -6.84 2.94 14.59
N CYS A 70 -5.78 3.66 14.25
CA CYS A 70 -5.85 5.07 13.88
C CYS A 70 -6.01 5.21 12.36
N PHE A 71 -7.14 5.78 11.93
CA PHE A 71 -7.44 6.02 10.52
C PHE A 71 -6.43 6.97 9.85
N MET A 72 -5.95 7.98 10.59
CA MET A 72 -5.05 9.01 10.07
C MET A 72 -3.61 8.54 9.89
N HIS A 73 -3.15 7.59 10.72
CA HIS A 73 -1.76 7.13 10.76
C HIS A 73 -1.58 5.70 10.26
N ASP A 74 -2.68 5.01 9.98
CA ASP A 74 -2.69 3.63 9.50
C ASP A 74 -1.89 2.67 10.39
N THR A 75 -2.08 2.79 11.71
CA THR A 75 -1.36 2.03 12.75
C THR A 75 -2.31 1.63 13.88
N VAL A 76 -1.82 0.83 14.82
CA VAL A 76 -2.54 0.51 16.07
C VAL A 76 -2.88 1.79 16.84
N TRP A 77 -4.03 1.79 17.50
CA TRP A 77 -4.53 2.97 18.21
C TRP A 77 -3.56 3.43 19.30
N HIS A 78 -3.28 4.73 19.32
CA HIS A 78 -2.38 5.37 20.27
C HIS A 78 -3.15 5.93 21.48
N GLU A 79 -3.37 5.08 22.47
CA GLU A 79 -4.15 5.42 23.67
C GLU A 79 -3.64 6.65 24.41
N GLY A 80 -4.57 7.49 24.85
CA GLY A 80 -4.26 8.72 25.60
C GLY A 80 -3.57 9.82 24.78
N MET A 81 -3.41 9.64 23.47
CA MET A 81 -2.77 10.63 22.59
C MET A 81 -3.71 11.06 21.48
N THR A 82 -3.77 12.37 21.25
CA THR A 82 -4.30 12.94 20.00
C THR A 82 -3.34 12.63 18.84
N CYS A 83 -3.84 12.65 17.60
CA CYS A 83 -2.99 12.42 16.44
C CYS A 83 -1.79 13.40 16.39
N LYS A 84 -2.01 14.68 16.74
CA LYS A 84 -0.94 15.69 16.79
C LYS A 84 0.12 15.38 17.85
N GLN A 85 -0.25 14.79 18.98
CA GLN A 85 0.72 14.36 20.00
C GLN A 85 1.50 13.13 19.52
N PHE A 86 0.81 12.17 18.90
CA PHE A 86 1.45 11.00 18.31
C PHE A 86 2.48 11.39 17.23
N ASP A 87 2.16 12.37 16.37
CA ASP A 87 3.10 12.93 15.39
C ASP A 87 4.37 13.50 16.04
N LYS A 88 4.22 14.21 17.16
CA LYS A 88 5.36 14.75 17.92
C LYS A 88 6.20 13.63 18.50
N GLU A 89 5.57 12.59 19.05
CA GLU A 89 6.27 11.42 19.58
C GLU A 89 7.00 10.63 18.48
N LEU A 90 6.38 10.46 17.31
CA LEU A 90 7.04 9.86 16.15
C LEU A 90 8.27 10.67 15.70
N LYS A 91 8.18 12.01 15.67
CA LYS A 91 9.32 12.88 15.35
C LYS A 91 10.44 12.77 16.39
N LYS A 92 10.13 12.62 17.67
CA LYS A 92 11.13 12.40 18.72
C LYS A 92 11.80 11.04 18.60
N LYS A 93 11.04 9.97 18.34
CA LYS A 93 11.57 8.61 18.16
C LYS A 93 12.41 8.47 16.89
N HIS A 94 12.06 9.22 15.85
CA HIS A 94 12.75 9.20 14.56
C HIS A 94 13.15 10.62 14.14
N PRO A 95 14.11 11.25 14.84
CA PRO A 95 14.48 12.66 14.63
C PRO A 95 15.08 12.92 13.24
N ASN A 96 15.67 11.88 12.64
CA ASN A 96 16.28 11.96 11.32
C ASN A 96 15.31 11.63 10.18
N ARG A 97 14.10 11.15 10.46
CA ARG A 97 13.16 10.69 9.41
C ARG A 97 12.87 11.76 8.37
N THR A 98 12.67 13.01 8.77
CA THR A 98 12.44 14.11 7.83
C THR A 98 13.68 14.38 6.96
N LYS A 99 14.88 14.30 7.56
CA LYS A 99 16.14 14.47 6.83
C LYS A 99 16.37 13.32 5.85
N GLU A 100 16.10 12.08 6.28
CA GLU A 100 16.18 10.86 5.46
C GLU A 100 15.20 10.91 4.29
N ILE A 101 13.94 11.28 4.52
CA ILE A 101 12.93 11.46 3.45
C ILE A 101 13.40 12.50 2.44
N LYS A 102 13.92 13.64 2.91
CA LYS A 102 14.44 14.71 2.05
C LYS A 102 15.71 14.27 1.29
N ALA A 103 16.60 13.55 1.94
CA ALA A 103 17.81 13.02 1.31
C ALA A 103 17.45 11.99 0.23
N ASN A 104 16.51 11.09 0.53
CA ASN A 104 16.00 10.10 -0.40
C ASN A 104 15.35 10.78 -1.61
N SER A 105 14.46 11.76 -1.40
CA SER A 105 13.83 12.48 -2.51
C SER A 105 14.83 13.26 -3.37
N THR A 106 15.84 13.87 -2.74
CA THR A 106 16.92 14.57 -3.46
C THR A 106 17.76 13.57 -4.27
N TRP A 107 18.06 12.41 -3.72
CA TRP A 107 18.82 11.37 -4.41
C TRP A 107 18.03 10.81 -5.59
N LEU A 108 16.75 10.46 -5.39
CA LEU A 108 15.86 9.99 -6.46
C LEU A 108 15.81 10.99 -7.62
N ASN A 109 15.56 12.27 -7.35
CA ASN A 109 15.48 13.29 -8.40
C ASN A 109 16.79 13.49 -9.17
N LYS A 110 17.94 13.18 -8.56
CA LYS A 110 19.26 13.34 -9.20
C LYS A 110 19.70 12.11 -9.99
N HIS A 111 19.34 10.92 -9.53
CA HIS A 111 19.88 9.66 -10.06
C HIS A 111 18.84 8.86 -10.82
N THR A 112 17.58 9.28 -10.79
CA THR A 112 16.48 8.59 -11.47
C THR A 112 15.64 9.58 -12.28
N GLN A 113 15.02 9.07 -13.33
CA GLN A 113 14.08 9.82 -14.18
C GLN A 113 12.79 9.03 -14.34
N PRO A 114 11.62 9.69 -14.43
CA PRO A 114 10.37 9.01 -14.70
C PRO A 114 10.36 8.50 -16.14
N CYS A 115 9.82 7.31 -16.36
CA CYS A 115 9.62 6.74 -17.68
C CYS A 115 8.65 7.63 -18.50
N PRO A 116 9.02 8.07 -19.71
CA PRO A 116 8.19 8.91 -20.56
C PRO A 116 7.07 8.14 -21.26
N GLY A 117 7.04 6.81 -21.15
CA GLY A 117 5.98 6.00 -21.72
C GLY A 117 4.62 6.42 -21.17
N GLU A 118 3.67 6.65 -22.09
CA GLU A 118 2.28 7.01 -21.80
C GLU A 118 1.70 6.12 -20.69
N GLY A 119 1.28 6.73 -19.58
CA GLY A 119 0.69 6.02 -18.44
C GLY A 119 1.66 5.22 -17.56
N CYS A 120 2.97 5.22 -17.82
CA CYS A 120 3.96 4.51 -16.99
C CYS A 120 4.50 5.36 -15.84
N GLY A 121 5.24 6.44 -16.14
CA GLY A 121 5.77 7.37 -15.13
C GLY A 121 6.72 6.79 -14.07
N ARG A 122 7.15 5.53 -14.22
CA ARG A 122 7.97 4.83 -13.22
C ARG A 122 9.37 5.42 -13.14
N TRP A 123 9.88 5.65 -11.93
CA TRP A 123 11.26 6.11 -11.73
C TRP A 123 12.27 5.02 -12.11
N ILE A 124 13.17 5.34 -13.03
CA ILE A 124 14.23 4.45 -13.55
C ILE A 124 15.58 5.09 -13.24
N GLN A 125 16.50 4.29 -12.71
CA GLN A 125 17.89 4.65 -12.52
C GLN A 125 18.70 4.21 -13.74
N LYS A 126 19.66 5.04 -14.17
CA LYS A 126 20.62 4.67 -15.22
C LYS A 126 21.56 3.55 -14.71
N ASP A 127 21.72 2.48 -15.47
CA ASP A 127 22.81 1.52 -15.28
C ASP A 127 24.05 1.97 -16.07
N ASP A 128 25.25 1.69 -15.54
CA ASP A 128 26.49 2.34 -15.99
C ASP A 128 26.83 2.03 -17.46
N GLY A 129 27.40 3.01 -18.15
CA GLY A 129 28.06 2.85 -19.46
C GLY A 129 27.23 3.06 -20.73
N CYS A 130 25.90 3.16 -20.68
CA CYS A 130 25.07 3.37 -21.89
C CYS A 130 23.97 4.42 -21.66
N ASP A 131 23.75 5.31 -22.63
CA ASP A 131 22.65 6.30 -22.59
C ASP A 131 21.30 5.69 -22.95
N HIS A 132 21.29 4.56 -23.68
CA HIS A 132 20.09 3.85 -24.06
C HIS A 132 19.57 3.01 -22.89
N MET A 133 18.50 3.48 -22.26
CA MET A 133 17.86 2.82 -21.13
C MET A 133 16.59 2.10 -21.57
N THR A 134 16.14 1.11 -20.82
CA THR A 134 14.84 0.44 -21.09
C THR A 134 14.05 0.30 -19.80
N CYS A 135 12.76 0.65 -19.85
CA CYS A 135 11.85 0.45 -18.72
C CYS A 135 11.62 -1.06 -18.50
N GLY A 136 12.34 -1.65 -17.55
CA GLY A 136 12.42 -3.10 -17.33
C GLY A 136 11.07 -3.80 -17.23
N SER A 137 10.89 -4.86 -18.02
CA SER A 137 9.62 -5.53 -18.33
C SER A 137 8.91 -6.24 -17.17
N ALA A 138 9.61 -6.58 -16.07
CA ALA A 138 8.98 -7.24 -14.93
C ALA A 138 7.92 -6.38 -14.21
N ALA A 139 8.01 -5.04 -14.35
CA ALA A 139 7.05 -4.08 -13.80
C ALA A 139 7.05 -2.73 -14.55
N GLY A 140 7.55 -2.71 -15.79
CA GLY A 140 7.75 -1.52 -16.61
C GLY A 140 7.12 -1.69 -18.00
N CYS A 141 7.02 -0.60 -18.76
CA CYS A 141 6.31 -0.59 -20.05
C CYS A 141 7.18 -0.98 -21.26
N GLY A 142 8.47 -1.29 -21.07
CA GLY A 142 9.37 -1.63 -22.18
C GLY A 142 9.83 -0.44 -23.03
N GLN A 143 9.43 0.79 -22.70
CA GLN A 143 9.87 2.01 -23.39
C GLN A 143 11.40 2.11 -23.38
N GLN A 144 11.97 2.35 -24.55
CA GLN A 144 13.37 2.72 -24.73
C GLN A 144 13.54 4.23 -24.53
N LEU A 145 14.60 4.59 -23.83
CA LEU A 145 14.95 5.91 -23.33
C LEU A 145 16.28 6.33 -23.92
#